data_AF-A0A817Q0U1-F1
#
_entry.id   AF-A0A817Q0U1-F1
#
_cell.length_a   1.000
_cell.length_b   1.000
_cell.length_c   1.000
_cell.angle_alpha   90.00
_cell.angle_beta   90.00
_cell.angle_gamma   90.00
#
_symmetry.space_group_name_H-M   'P 1'
#
loop_
_entity.id
_entity.type
_entity.pdbx_description
1 polymer ?
#
loop_
_entity_poly.entity_id
_entity_poly.type
_entity_poly.pdbx_seq_one_letter_code
_entity_poly.pdbx_strand_id
1 'polypeptide(L)'
;MAAVGGYMQGRSHSPLSCWPDTLTDQVLEYDVVIADSRRLTVTLCEYGDLFCALDGGGPGTYAVVISVVLRTFPTQYIVAGPLKIEAPNDTRYAQWIRGFTRWLPSLADSGWSGYFSMVDGRLSISLLCHNENLMVADTSISQFINRV
;
A
#
# COMPACT_ATOMS: atom_id res chain seq x y z
N MET A 1 -1.07 -2.38 -14.66
CA MET A 1 0.16 -2.83 -14.00
C MET A 1 0.10 -4.35 -13.89
N ALA A 2 1.15 -5.07 -14.29
CA ALA A 2 1.19 -6.53 -14.14
C ALA A 2 1.56 -6.88 -12.71
N ALA A 3 0.72 -7.67 -12.03
CA ALA A 3 0.91 -8.05 -10.62
C ALA A 3 2.29 -8.67 -10.39
N VAL A 4 2.67 -9.64 -11.23
CA VAL A 4 3.90 -10.44 -11.11
C VAL A 4 5.14 -9.77 -11.75
N GLY A 5 4.99 -8.55 -12.27
CA GLY A 5 6.05 -7.82 -12.96
C GLY A 5 6.65 -6.70 -12.11
N GLY A 6 6.86 -5.54 -12.75
CA GLY A 6 7.43 -4.35 -12.10
C GLY A 6 6.66 -3.82 -10.89
N TYR A 7 5.41 -4.25 -10.67
CA TYR A 7 4.65 -3.86 -9.49
C TYR A 7 5.15 -4.55 -8.21
N MET A 8 5.32 -5.87 -8.24
CA MET A 8 5.92 -6.61 -7.12
C MET A 8 7.41 -6.29 -7.02
N GLN A 9 8.12 -6.26 -8.16
CA GLN A 9 9.57 -6.06 -8.18
C GLN A 9 10.01 -4.65 -7.75
N GLY A 10 9.09 -3.67 -7.75
CA GLY A 10 9.38 -2.25 -7.45
C GLY A 10 8.96 -1.75 -6.07
N ARG A 11 8.64 -2.65 -5.12
CA ARG A 11 7.88 -2.36 -3.88
C ARG A 11 6.48 -1.84 -4.19
N SER A 12 5.51 -2.72 -4.01
CA SER A 12 4.11 -2.45 -4.25
C SER A 12 3.47 -1.61 -3.13
N HIS A 13 2.47 -0.80 -3.50
CA HIS A 13 1.55 -0.17 -2.54
C HIS A 13 0.17 -0.82 -2.64
N SER A 14 -0.69 -0.69 -1.64
CA SER A 14 -2.06 -1.20 -1.69
C SER A 14 -2.90 -0.41 -0.69
N PRO A 15 -4.21 -0.22 -0.93
CA PRO A 15 -5.08 0.34 0.11
C PRO A 15 -5.23 -0.60 1.33
N LEU A 16 -4.64 -1.79 1.27
CA LEU A 16 -4.53 -2.75 2.36
C LEU A 16 -3.07 -2.94 2.83
N SER A 17 -2.11 -2.11 2.40
CA SER A 17 -0.70 -2.29 2.81
C SER A 17 -0.45 -2.19 4.32
N CYS A 18 -1.41 -1.68 5.11
CA CYS A 18 -1.33 -1.70 6.57
C CYS A 18 -1.57 -3.09 7.18
N TRP A 19 -2.06 -4.06 6.41
CA TRP A 19 -2.25 -5.43 6.87
C TRP A 19 -2.15 -6.46 5.75
N PRO A 20 -1.30 -7.50 5.88
CA PRO A 20 -0.25 -7.70 6.88
C PRO A 20 1.04 -6.95 6.54
N ASP A 21 1.36 -6.76 5.25
CA ASP A 21 2.49 -5.98 4.73
C ASP A 21 2.21 -5.66 3.23
N THR A 22 3.20 -5.22 2.45
CA THR A 22 3.02 -5.01 1.01
C THR A 22 2.91 -6.33 0.25
N LEU A 23 2.38 -6.33 -0.99
CA LEU A 23 2.30 -7.55 -1.81
C LEU A 23 3.68 -8.18 -2.09
N THR A 24 4.73 -7.35 -2.10
CA THR A 24 6.12 -7.75 -2.27
C THR A 24 6.57 -8.61 -1.08
N ASP A 25 6.26 -8.20 0.15
CA ASP A 25 6.56 -8.95 1.38
C ASP A 25 5.81 -10.29 1.50
N GLN A 26 4.83 -10.54 0.62
CA GLN A 26 4.06 -11.79 0.58
C GLN A 26 4.58 -12.80 -0.45
N VAL A 27 5.69 -12.52 -1.13
CA VAL A 27 6.29 -13.45 -2.09
C VAL A 27 7.01 -14.59 -1.36
N LEU A 28 6.68 -15.82 -1.72
CA LEU A 28 7.30 -17.03 -1.19
C LEU A 28 8.33 -17.62 -2.16
N GLU A 29 8.05 -17.54 -3.46
CA GLU A 29 8.86 -18.14 -4.51
C GLU A 29 8.75 -17.33 -5.81
N TYR A 30 9.87 -17.19 -6.50
CA TYR A 30 9.93 -16.71 -7.88
C TYR A 30 10.37 -17.85 -8.80
N ASP A 31 9.64 -18.07 -9.90
CA ASP A 31 10.08 -18.92 -11.01
C ASP A 31 10.57 -18.02 -12.14
N VAL A 32 11.85 -18.16 -12.49
CA VAL A 32 12.56 -17.20 -13.34
C VAL A 32 13.42 -17.88 -14.40
N VAL A 33 13.67 -17.17 -15.50
CA VAL A 33 14.76 -17.48 -16.44
C VAL A 33 15.87 -16.45 -16.29
N ILE A 34 17.09 -16.91 -16.04
CA ILE A 34 18.28 -16.04 -15.94
C ILE A 34 19.00 -15.92 -17.28
N ALA A 35 19.99 -15.01 -17.37
CA ALA A 35 20.65 -14.64 -18.62
C ALA A 35 21.33 -15.81 -19.36
N ASP A 36 21.75 -16.85 -18.65
CA ASP A 36 22.33 -18.07 -19.23
C ASP A 36 21.28 -19.09 -19.69
N SER A 37 20.00 -18.67 -19.79
CA SER A 37 18.85 -19.46 -20.23
C SER A 37 18.44 -20.61 -19.29
N ARG A 38 18.94 -20.65 -18.06
CA ARG A 38 18.45 -21.60 -17.05
C ARG A 38 17.16 -21.10 -16.41
N ARG A 39 16.23 -22.03 -16.17
CA ARG A 39 15.02 -21.81 -15.35
C ARG A 39 15.32 -22.20 -13.91
N LEU A 40 15.04 -21.29 -12.97
CA LEU A 40 15.30 -21.47 -11.55
C LEU A 40 14.03 -21.19 -10.74
N THR A 41 13.84 -22.01 -9.72
CA THR A 41 12.99 -21.70 -8.57
C THR A 41 13.84 -20.97 -7.53
N VAL A 42 13.45 -19.74 -7.20
CA VAL A 42 14.17 -18.83 -6.30
C VAL A 42 13.34 -18.62 -5.05
N THR A 43 13.92 -18.91 -3.89
CA THR A 43 13.31 -18.72 -2.57
C THR A 43 14.28 -17.97 -1.67
N LEU A 44 13.85 -17.59 -0.46
CA LEU A 44 14.77 -16.96 0.49
C LEU A 44 15.89 -17.94 0.94
N CYS A 45 15.61 -19.25 0.94
CA CYS A 45 16.57 -20.29 1.33
C CYS A 45 17.49 -20.72 0.18
N GLU A 46 17.01 -20.65 -1.06
CA GLU A 46 17.74 -21.01 -2.28
C GLU A 46 17.81 -19.82 -3.22
N TYR A 47 19.03 -19.32 -3.48
CA TYR A 47 19.28 -18.09 -4.25
C TYR A 47 18.73 -16.83 -3.56
N GLY A 48 18.90 -16.73 -2.24
CA GLY A 48 18.36 -15.62 -1.43
C GLY A 48 18.86 -14.23 -1.83
N ASP A 49 20.05 -14.12 -2.42
CA ASP A 49 20.56 -12.88 -3.02
C ASP A 49 19.74 -12.45 -4.24
N LEU A 50 19.43 -13.39 -5.13
CA LEU A 50 18.56 -13.17 -6.28
C LEU A 50 17.11 -12.91 -5.84
N PHE A 51 16.63 -13.60 -4.80
CA PHE A 51 15.32 -13.33 -4.19
C PHE A 51 15.22 -11.86 -3.76
N CYS A 52 16.16 -11.39 -2.93
CA CYS A 52 16.19 -9.99 -2.47
C CYS A 52 16.30 -8.98 -3.63
N ALA A 53 17.03 -9.33 -4.69
CA ALA A 53 17.15 -8.46 -5.88
C ALA A 53 15.83 -8.37 -6.67
N LEU A 54 15.11 -9.48 -6.81
CA LEU A 54 13.79 -9.52 -7.44
C LEU A 54 12.74 -8.82 -6.56
N ASP A 55 12.89 -8.88 -5.24
CA ASP A 55 11.94 -8.39 -4.24
C ASP A 55 12.16 -6.92 -3.85
N GLY A 56 12.20 -6.02 -4.84
CA GLY A 56 12.33 -4.57 -4.61
C GLY A 56 13.46 -3.88 -5.37
N GLY A 57 14.33 -4.64 -6.07
CA GLY A 57 15.40 -4.08 -6.91
C GLY A 57 14.94 -3.55 -8.27
N GLY A 58 13.65 -3.69 -8.60
CA GLY A 58 13.05 -3.24 -9.85
C GLY A 58 13.10 -4.29 -10.97
N PRO A 59 12.24 -4.14 -11.99
CA PRO A 59 12.08 -5.15 -13.03
C PRO A 59 13.19 -5.16 -14.09
N GLY A 60 13.41 -6.32 -14.69
CA GLY A 60 14.13 -6.47 -15.96
C GLY A 60 15.66 -6.53 -15.86
N THR A 61 16.22 -6.41 -14.66
CA THR A 61 17.68 -6.39 -14.44
C THR A 61 18.24 -7.76 -14.06
N TYR A 62 17.52 -8.51 -13.23
CA TYR A 62 18.09 -9.69 -12.55
C TYR A 62 17.68 -11.02 -13.17
N ALA A 63 16.43 -11.14 -13.62
CA ALA A 63 15.91 -12.31 -14.32
C ALA A 63 14.58 -11.97 -15.04
N VAL A 64 14.16 -12.86 -15.93
CA VAL A 64 12.80 -12.84 -16.50
C VAL A 64 11.89 -13.66 -15.59
N VAL A 65 10.98 -12.99 -14.88
CA VAL A 65 10.01 -13.66 -14.00
C VAL A 65 8.89 -14.29 -14.83
N ILE A 66 8.68 -15.59 -14.66
CA ILE A 66 7.62 -16.39 -15.30
C ILE A 66 6.38 -16.44 -14.40
N SER A 67 6.58 -16.78 -13.13
CA SER A 67 5.50 -16.86 -12.14
C SER A 67 6.01 -16.61 -10.72
N VAL A 68 5.06 -16.34 -9.81
CA VAL A 68 5.32 -16.07 -8.39
C VAL A 68 4.31 -16.82 -7.54
N VAL A 69 4.78 -17.37 -6.42
CA VAL A 69 3.93 -17.95 -5.37
C VAL A 69 3.77 -16.93 -4.26
N LEU A 70 2.53 -16.63 -3.89
CA LEU A 70 2.18 -15.62 -2.89
C LEU A 70 1.53 -16.26 -1.68
N ARG A 71 1.79 -15.69 -0.51
CA ARG A 71 0.99 -15.92 0.68
C ARG A 71 -0.39 -15.27 0.52
N THR A 72 -1.44 -16.03 0.82
CA THR A 72 -2.83 -15.54 0.81
C THR A 72 -3.41 -15.53 2.22
N PHE A 73 -4.42 -14.69 2.44
CA PHE A 73 -5.07 -14.51 3.73
C PHE A 73 -6.56 -14.80 3.67
N PRO A 74 -7.19 -15.26 4.78
CA PRO A 74 -8.64 -15.37 4.87
C PRO A 74 -9.33 -14.03 4.61
N THR A 75 -10.55 -14.07 4.09
CA THR A 75 -11.37 -12.87 3.91
C THR A 75 -11.64 -12.20 5.26
N GLN A 76 -11.47 -10.88 5.30
CA GLN A 76 -11.65 -10.09 6.52
C GLN A 76 -12.65 -8.96 6.29
N TYR A 77 -13.20 -8.44 7.38
CA TYR A 77 -14.07 -7.28 7.36
C TYR A 77 -13.23 -6.01 7.20
N ILE A 78 -13.65 -5.17 6.25
CA ILE A 78 -13.02 -3.89 5.94
C ILE A 78 -14.05 -2.79 6.16
N VAL A 79 -13.66 -1.76 6.90
CA VAL A 79 -14.46 -0.54 7.04
C VAL A 79 -13.87 0.54 6.15
N ALA A 80 -14.73 1.17 5.34
CA ALA A 80 -14.36 2.30 4.50
C ALA A 80 -14.74 3.62 5.17
N GLY A 81 -13.80 4.56 5.20
CA GLY A 81 -13.97 5.93 5.69
C GLY A 81 -13.79 6.95 4.57
N PRO A 82 -14.80 7.14 3.69
CA PRO A 82 -14.72 8.17 2.66
C PRO A 82 -14.95 9.55 3.27
N LEU A 83 -14.11 10.51 2.91
CA LEU A 83 -14.27 11.91 3.33
C LEU A 83 -13.99 12.84 2.16
N LYS A 84 -14.84 13.84 1.99
CA LYS A 84 -14.68 14.89 0.98
C LYS A 84 -14.87 16.23 1.64
N ILE A 85 -13.89 17.11 1.49
CA ILE A 85 -13.96 18.45 2.03
C ILE A 85 -13.48 19.46 0.99
N GLU A 86 -14.15 20.60 0.93
CA GLU A 86 -13.84 21.71 0.04
C GLU A 86 -13.51 22.93 0.89
N ALA A 87 -12.35 23.53 0.64
CA ALA A 87 -11.91 24.70 1.36
C ALA A 87 -12.63 25.95 0.82
N PRO A 88 -13.05 26.88 1.69
CA PRO A 88 -13.74 28.09 1.25
C PRO A 88 -12.80 29.12 0.58
N ASN A 89 -11.48 28.99 0.76
CA ASN A 89 -10.45 29.82 0.15
C ASN A 89 -9.07 29.16 0.25
N ASP A 90 -8.11 29.69 -0.50
CA ASP A 90 -6.73 29.19 -0.57
C ASP A 90 -6.00 29.17 0.79
N THR A 91 -6.27 30.16 1.65
CA THR A 91 -5.68 30.21 2.99
C THR A 91 -6.12 29.03 3.85
N ARG A 92 -7.42 28.70 3.82
CA ARG A 92 -7.96 27.53 4.51
C ARG A 92 -7.47 26.23 3.90
N TYR A 93 -7.39 26.17 2.57
CA TYR A 93 -6.86 25.01 1.88
C TYR A 93 -5.42 24.71 2.30
N ALA A 94 -4.55 25.72 2.34
CA ALA A 94 -3.16 25.57 2.78
C ALA A 94 -3.04 25.15 4.25
N GLN A 95 -3.91 25.66 5.14
CA GLN A 95 -3.96 25.24 6.54
C GLN A 95 -4.36 23.77 6.68
N TRP A 96 -5.37 23.34 5.92
CA TRP A 96 -5.84 21.96 5.93
C TRP A 96 -4.82 20.97 5.40
N ILE A 97 -4.12 21.28 4.30
CA ILE A 97 -3.05 20.41 3.79
C ILE A 97 -2.01 20.18 4.89
N ARG A 98 -1.57 21.24 5.58
CA ARG A 98 -0.58 21.11 6.67
C ARG A 98 -1.10 20.27 7.83
N GLY A 99 -2.35 20.47 8.24
CA GLY A 99 -2.98 19.69 9.30
C GLY A 99 -3.11 18.21 8.93
N PHE A 100 -3.63 17.94 7.73
CA PHE A 100 -3.81 16.60 7.20
C PHE A 100 -2.48 15.84 7.07
N THR A 101 -1.45 16.45 6.47
CA THR A 101 -0.12 15.82 6.34
C THR A 101 0.51 15.45 7.68
N ARG A 102 0.31 16.28 8.73
CA ARG A 102 0.80 15.96 10.08
C ARG A 102 0.03 14.85 10.76
N TRP A 103 -1.22 14.63 10.36
CA TRP A 103 -2.10 13.63 10.93
C TRP A 103 -1.95 12.25 10.27
N LEU A 104 -1.53 12.20 9.00
CA LEU A 104 -1.32 10.95 8.24
C LEU A 104 -0.53 9.88 9.01
N PRO A 105 0.57 10.17 9.73
CA PRO A 105 1.28 9.16 10.52
C PRO A 105 0.39 8.52 11.60
N SER A 106 -0.35 9.31 12.35
CA SER A 106 -1.24 8.78 13.41
C SER A 106 -2.41 7.97 12.88
N LEU A 107 -2.87 8.25 11.66
CA LEU A 107 -3.84 7.40 10.96
C LEU A 107 -3.24 6.03 10.62
N ALA A 108 -2.02 6.04 10.06
CA ALA A 108 -1.32 4.81 9.71
C ALA A 108 -1.05 3.96 10.97
N ASP A 109 -0.61 4.58 12.06
CA ASP A 109 -0.41 3.92 13.36
C ASP A 109 -1.72 3.33 13.91
N SER A 110 -2.86 3.92 13.56
CA SER A 110 -4.20 3.45 13.95
C SER A 110 -4.80 2.42 12.99
N GLY A 111 -4.01 1.88 12.04
CA GLY A 111 -4.45 0.82 11.14
C GLY A 111 -5.15 1.30 9.86
N TRP A 112 -5.15 2.61 9.58
CA TRP A 112 -5.77 3.14 8.36
C TRP A 112 -4.78 3.18 7.20
N SER A 113 -5.22 2.71 6.03
CA SER A 113 -4.47 2.87 4.78
C SER A 113 -5.41 3.13 3.61
N GLY A 114 -4.91 3.67 2.51
CA GLY A 114 -5.74 4.01 1.37
C GLY A 114 -5.16 5.14 0.56
N TYR A 115 -6.03 5.85 -0.14
CA TYR A 115 -5.64 6.89 -1.07
C TYR A 115 -6.34 8.21 -0.76
N PHE A 116 -5.66 9.30 -1.06
CA PHE A 116 -6.24 10.63 -1.03
C PHE A 116 -5.80 11.41 -2.27
N SER A 117 -6.60 12.40 -2.64
CA SER A 117 -6.28 13.37 -3.69
C SER A 117 -6.56 14.77 -3.20
N MET A 118 -5.65 15.69 -3.50
CA MET A 118 -5.77 17.12 -3.21
C MET A 118 -5.69 17.88 -4.52
N VAL A 119 -6.83 18.42 -4.97
CA VAL A 119 -6.96 19.10 -6.27
C VAL A 119 -7.92 20.27 -6.11
N ASP A 120 -7.57 21.45 -6.63
CA ASP A 120 -8.44 22.63 -6.73
C ASP A 120 -9.22 22.98 -5.45
N GLY A 121 -8.52 23.07 -4.31
CA GLY A 121 -9.17 23.41 -3.03
C GLY A 121 -9.94 22.25 -2.38
N ARG A 122 -9.93 21.06 -2.99
CA ARG A 122 -10.66 19.88 -2.53
C ARG A 122 -9.71 18.81 -2.02
N LEU A 123 -10.09 18.21 -0.90
CA LEU A 123 -9.47 17.02 -0.34
C LEU A 123 -10.50 15.88 -0.43
N SER A 124 -10.15 14.82 -1.16
CA SER A 124 -10.92 13.58 -1.19
C SER A 124 -10.07 12.46 -0.62
N ILE A 125 -10.63 11.72 0.32
CA ILE A 125 -9.96 10.66 1.07
C ILE A 125 -10.80 9.38 0.93
N SER A 126 -10.12 8.28 0.70
CA SER A 126 -10.67 6.92 0.72
C SER A 126 -9.72 6.04 1.52
N LEU A 127 -9.96 5.98 2.83
CA LEU A 127 -9.20 5.14 3.75
C LEU A 127 -9.99 3.90 4.11
N LEU A 128 -9.27 2.82 4.29
CA LEU A 128 -9.73 1.51 4.73
C LEU A 128 -9.08 1.20 6.06
N CYS A 129 -9.86 0.66 6.99
CA CYS A 129 -9.38 0.11 8.23
C CYS A 129 -9.81 -1.35 8.32
N HIS A 130 -8.87 -2.17 8.80
CA HIS A 130 -8.99 -3.61 8.78
C HIS A 130 -9.42 -4.14 10.15
N ASN A 131 -10.40 -5.06 10.16
CA ASN A 131 -10.87 -5.75 11.37
C ASN A 131 -11.38 -4.83 12.50
N GLU A 132 -11.75 -3.59 12.16
CA GLU A 132 -12.36 -2.64 13.07
C GLU A 132 -13.87 -2.57 12.88
N ASN A 133 -14.57 -2.09 13.91
CA ASN A 133 -16.02 -1.92 13.87
C ASN A 133 -16.38 -0.47 13.45
N LEU A 134 -17.59 -0.25 12.90
CA LEU A 134 -18.02 1.07 12.40
C LEU A 134 -17.87 2.20 13.43
N MET A 135 -17.95 1.88 14.72
CA MET A 135 -17.78 2.82 15.83
C MET A 135 -16.35 3.37 15.97
N VAL A 136 -15.33 2.55 15.67
CA VAL A 136 -13.92 3.00 15.66
C VAL A 136 -13.67 3.88 14.44
N ALA A 137 -14.28 3.51 13.30
CA ALA A 137 -14.26 4.34 12.10
C ALA A 137 -14.82 5.74 12.33
N ASP A 138 -15.99 5.82 12.95
CA ASP A 138 -16.66 7.09 13.22
C ASP A 138 -15.89 7.95 14.23
N THR A 139 -15.28 7.32 15.25
CA THR A 139 -14.48 8.03 16.26
C THR A 139 -13.19 8.61 15.66
N SER A 140 -12.45 7.85 14.85
CA SER A 140 -11.21 8.32 14.21
C SER A 140 -11.47 9.42 13.18
N ILE A 141 -12.54 9.31 12.39
CA ILE A 141 -12.92 10.33 11.40
C ILE A 141 -13.45 11.59 12.09
N SER A 142 -14.25 11.44 13.15
CA SER A 142 -14.75 12.59 13.93
C SER A 142 -13.62 13.36 14.61
N GLN A 143 -12.61 12.67 15.13
CA GLN A 143 -11.41 13.32 15.67
C GLN A 143 -10.66 14.15 14.61
N PHE A 144 -10.67 13.72 13.35
CA PHE A 144 -10.12 14.51 12.26
C PHE A 144 -10.95 15.74 11.98
N ILE A 145 -12.26 15.58 11.74
CA ILE A 145 -13.17 16.70 11.44
C ILE A 145 -13.09 17.77 12.52
N ASN A 146 -12.97 17.38 13.79
CA ASN A 146 -12.90 18.32 14.92
C ASN A 146 -11.54 19.05 15.06
N ARG A 147 -10.50 18.63 14.33
CA ARG A 147 -9.14 19.22 14.38
C ARG A 147 -8.80 20.09 13.17
N VAL A 148 -9.61 20.08 12.11
CA VAL A 148 -9.46 20.91 10.90
C VAL A 148 -10.48 22.03 10.86
#